data_AF-A0A8W8MML9-F1
#
_entry.id   AF-A0A8W8MML9-F1
#
_cell.length_a   1.000
_cell.length_b   1.000
_cell.length_c   1.000
_cell.angle_alpha   90.00
_cell.angle_beta   90.00
_cell.angle_gamma   90.00
#
_symmetry.space_group_name_H-M   'P 1'
#
loop_
_entity.id
_entity.type
_entity.pdbx_description
1 polymer ?
#
loop_
_entity_poly.entity_id
_entity_poly.type
_entity_poly.pdbx_seq_one_letter_code
_entity_poly.pdbx_strand_id
1 'polypeptide(L)'
;MFINSGCFGAKTREILHVPLKTKKMANQTGGSIGIGNLNMLKLRIYVMAEPHTRNDNMSTVVYDKTNDAIKSIFFPPKLRETFEKGAFLMVHASNVGAESIRISENSRVFQIASFELDDGGKVHNYLNPPEKTVEETLQTPVKTHISVKGILRKSSDLIESPNSRRKELILESMEGTSKIVCKLWGNCALFDVPPQDSIITLTGMDVTSWRGEISLNSSVLTELKETDEDGTFEGEIEAVNFSENYSYVIVNSRTFKMPTKTAIQIFGGKKFKDSITIKGMSKGTTITHVEVCNPAKKQKKD
;
A
#
# COMPACT_ATOMS: atom_id res chain seq x y z
N MET A 1 -23.64 45.91 -41.98
CA MET A 1 -23.71 47.29 -41.46
C MET A 1 -25.19 47.69 -41.47
N PHE A 2 -25.81 47.75 -40.27
CA PHE A 2 -27.15 48.22 -39.83
C PHE A 2 -28.32 48.17 -40.86
N ILE A 3 -29.32 47.28 -40.79
CA ILE A 3 -30.40 47.01 -39.79
C ILE A 3 -31.23 48.25 -39.43
N ASN A 4 -32.52 48.16 -39.80
CA ASN A 4 -33.60 49.08 -39.48
C ASN A 4 -34.73 48.32 -38.73
N SER A 5 -35.58 49.08 -38.03
CA SER A 5 -36.88 48.73 -37.38
C SER A 5 -36.89 47.99 -36.02
N GLY A 6 -37.14 48.75 -34.94
CA GLY A 6 -38.51 48.97 -34.41
C GLY A 6 -39.21 47.87 -33.59
N CYS A 7 -39.12 48.01 -32.25
CA CYS A 7 -40.11 47.77 -31.17
C CYS A 7 -41.09 46.57 -31.18
N PHE A 8 -41.06 45.73 -30.12
CA PHE A 8 -41.92 45.81 -28.91
C PHE A 8 -41.68 44.61 -27.98
N GLY A 9 -41.72 44.79 -26.64
CA GLY A 9 -42.15 43.72 -25.71
C GLY A 9 -41.30 43.38 -24.47
N ALA A 10 -41.20 44.31 -23.51
CA ALA A 10 -41.22 44.16 -22.05
C ALA A 10 -40.84 42.81 -21.36
N LYS A 11 -39.90 42.86 -20.39
CA LYS A 11 -40.17 42.91 -18.92
C LYS A 11 -38.88 42.71 -18.10
N THR A 12 -38.63 43.70 -17.25
CA THR A 12 -37.62 43.79 -16.19
C THR A 12 -37.90 42.82 -15.05
N ARG A 13 -36.86 42.24 -14.44
CA ARG A 13 -36.78 42.04 -12.99
C ARG A 13 -35.33 41.96 -12.51
N GLU A 14 -35.07 42.75 -11.48
CA GLU A 14 -33.77 43.11 -10.91
C GLU A 14 -33.09 41.96 -10.15
N ILE A 15 -31.77 42.02 -10.18
CA ILE A 15 -30.82 41.23 -9.39
C ILE A 15 -30.69 41.91 -8.03
N LEU A 16 -30.95 41.20 -6.94
CA LEU A 16 -30.64 41.65 -5.58
C LEU A 16 -29.60 40.71 -4.94
N HIS A 17 -28.40 41.25 -4.83
CA HIS A 17 -27.26 40.76 -4.09
C HIS A 17 -27.53 40.94 -2.57
N VAL A 18 -27.29 39.92 -1.75
CA VAL A 18 -27.24 40.06 -0.28
C VAL A 18 -26.02 39.31 0.27
N PRO A 19 -25.18 39.95 1.11
CA PRO A 19 -23.86 39.43 1.48
C PRO A 19 -23.89 38.45 2.67
N LEU A 20 -22.91 37.55 2.67
CA LEU A 20 -22.57 36.65 3.78
C LEU A 20 -22.07 37.43 5.01
N LYS A 21 -22.77 37.31 6.15
CA LYS A 21 -22.22 37.61 7.47
C LYS A 21 -22.04 36.33 8.27
N THR A 22 -20.80 36.11 8.70
CA THR A 22 -20.36 35.11 9.67
C THR A 22 -20.85 35.45 11.08
N LYS A 23 -21.23 34.43 11.87
CA LYS A 23 -21.10 34.44 13.33
C LYS A 23 -21.02 33.03 13.92
N LYS A 24 -20.10 32.87 14.88
CA LYS A 24 -19.74 31.64 15.63
C LYS A 24 -20.77 31.24 16.70
N MET A 25 -20.89 29.92 16.85
CA MET A 25 -21.09 29.06 18.05
C MET A 25 -22.00 29.48 19.22
N ALA A 26 -22.91 28.56 19.58
CA ALA A 26 -23.18 28.16 20.97
C ALA A 26 -23.75 26.73 21.04
N ASN A 27 -23.23 25.92 21.96
CA ASN A 27 -23.73 24.61 22.36
C ASN A 27 -25.12 24.73 23.01
N GLN A 28 -26.07 23.87 22.64
CA GLN A 28 -27.16 23.45 23.51
C GLN A 28 -27.50 21.98 23.29
N THR A 29 -27.45 21.24 24.40
CA THR A 29 -28.06 19.94 24.65
C THR A 29 -29.53 19.93 24.23
N GLY A 30 -29.92 18.98 23.39
CA GLY A 30 -31.31 18.71 23.05
C GLY A 30 -31.41 17.38 22.35
N GLY A 31 -31.87 16.35 23.08
CA GLY A 31 -32.33 15.12 22.46
C GLY A 31 -33.46 15.46 21.49
N SER A 32 -33.25 15.16 20.21
CA SER A 32 -34.31 15.13 19.23
C SER A 32 -34.44 13.69 18.73
N ILE A 33 -35.52 13.04 19.14
CA ILE A 33 -36.07 11.91 18.41
C ILE A 33 -36.62 12.50 17.11
N GLY A 34 -35.74 12.65 16.13
CA GLY A 34 -36.11 12.99 14.77
C GLY A 34 -36.65 11.75 14.11
N ILE A 35 -37.98 11.63 14.01
CA ILE A 35 -38.63 10.81 12.98
C ILE A 35 -38.36 11.53 11.65
N GLY A 36 -37.14 11.37 11.15
CA GLY A 36 -36.71 11.89 9.85
C GLY A 36 -36.72 10.75 8.85
N ASN A 37 -37.41 10.95 7.73
CA ASN A 37 -37.28 10.12 6.54
C ASN A 37 -35.78 9.90 6.23
N LEU A 38 -35.23 8.76 6.66
CA LEU A 38 -33.94 8.30 6.16
C LEU A 38 -34.17 7.87 4.72
N ASN A 39 -33.84 8.75 3.79
CA ASN A 39 -33.52 8.35 2.42
C ASN A 39 -32.28 7.43 2.51
N MET A 40 -32.49 6.16 2.85
CA MET A 40 -31.43 5.17 2.83
C MET A 40 -30.96 5.03 1.39
N LEU A 41 -29.69 5.34 1.17
CA LEU A 41 -29.09 5.25 -0.15
C LEU A 41 -28.90 3.77 -0.50
N LYS A 42 -29.50 3.37 -1.61
CA LYS A 42 -29.45 2.02 -2.13
C LYS A 42 -28.20 1.86 -2.98
N LEU A 43 -27.25 1.05 -2.52
CA LEU A 43 -25.99 0.79 -3.21
C LEU A 43 -25.95 -0.65 -3.70
N ARG A 44 -25.31 -0.85 -4.86
CA ARG A 44 -24.88 -2.18 -5.32
C ARG A 44 -23.38 -2.31 -5.07
N ILE A 45 -23.00 -3.33 -4.32
CA ILE A 45 -21.62 -3.52 -3.89
C ILE A 45 -21.12 -4.93 -4.22
N TYR A 46 -19.83 -5.05 -4.46
CA TYR A 46 -19.11 -6.31 -4.56
C TYR A 46 -18.09 -6.38 -3.43
N VAL A 47 -18.11 -7.47 -2.66
CA VAL A 47 -17.23 -7.65 -1.50
C VAL A 47 -15.87 -8.17 -1.96
N MET A 48 -14.82 -7.38 -1.75
CA MET A 48 -13.49 -7.64 -2.32
C MET A 48 -12.56 -8.43 -1.39
N ALA A 49 -12.79 -8.36 -0.08
CA ALA A 49 -11.93 -8.96 0.93
C ALA A 49 -12.73 -9.63 2.06
N GLU A 50 -12.07 -10.49 2.82
CA GLU A 50 -12.68 -11.12 3.99
C GLU A 50 -13.00 -10.09 5.08
N PRO A 51 -14.17 -10.19 5.75
CA PRO A 51 -14.48 -9.39 6.92
C PRO A 51 -13.47 -9.58 8.05
N HIS A 52 -13.03 -8.47 8.62
CA HIS A 52 -12.20 -8.43 9.81
C HIS A 52 -12.84 -7.54 10.87
N THR A 53 -12.46 -7.76 12.13
CA THR A 53 -12.95 -6.97 13.25
C THR A 53 -12.19 -5.65 13.32
N ARG A 54 -12.91 -4.55 13.52
CA ARG A 54 -12.34 -3.22 13.78
C ARG A 54 -13.16 -2.52 14.85
N ASN A 55 -12.61 -2.45 16.06
CA ASN A 55 -13.34 -2.07 17.27
C ASN A 55 -14.57 -3.00 17.45
N ASP A 56 -15.73 -2.45 17.78
CA ASP A 56 -16.98 -3.20 17.98
C ASP A 56 -17.70 -3.59 16.67
N ASN A 57 -17.20 -3.14 15.51
CA ASN A 57 -17.81 -3.41 14.22
C ASN A 57 -16.97 -4.38 13.38
N MET A 58 -17.63 -5.00 12.40
CA MET A 58 -16.95 -5.66 11.30
C MET A 58 -16.63 -4.65 10.20
N SER A 59 -15.55 -4.90 9.47
CA SER A 59 -15.17 -4.09 8.32
C SER A 59 -14.63 -4.96 7.19
N THR A 60 -14.81 -4.51 5.96
CA THR A 60 -14.14 -5.05 4.77
C THR A 60 -14.01 -3.96 3.71
N VAL A 61 -13.39 -4.28 2.58
CA VAL A 61 -13.31 -3.44 1.39
C VAL A 61 -14.32 -3.92 0.35
N VAL A 62 -15.02 -2.98 -0.26
CA VAL A 62 -16.03 -3.24 -1.28
C VAL A 62 -15.84 -2.34 -2.48
N TYR A 63 -16.23 -2.83 -3.65
CA TYR A 63 -16.45 -1.99 -4.82
C TYR A 63 -17.91 -1.56 -4.85
N ASP A 64 -18.14 -0.26 -4.74
CA ASP A 64 -19.45 0.38 -4.86
C ASP A 64 -19.71 0.72 -6.33
N LYS A 65 -20.50 -0.12 -6.99
CA LYS A 65 -20.85 0.04 -8.42
C LYS A 65 -21.66 1.31 -8.66
N THR A 66 -22.45 1.74 -7.67
CA THR A 66 -23.32 2.92 -7.80
C THR A 66 -22.50 4.21 -7.90
N ASN A 67 -21.40 4.28 -7.16
CA ASN A 67 -20.50 5.44 -7.15
C ASN A 67 -19.18 5.20 -7.89
N ASP A 68 -19.02 4.03 -8.52
CA ASP A 68 -17.81 3.57 -9.20
C ASP A 68 -16.53 3.81 -8.38
N ALA A 69 -16.55 3.34 -7.13
CA ALA A 69 -15.51 3.62 -6.14
C ALA A 69 -15.24 2.43 -5.22
N ILE A 70 -13.98 2.28 -4.81
CA ILE A 70 -13.58 1.31 -3.79
C ILE A 70 -13.67 1.99 -2.43
N LYS A 71 -14.35 1.36 -1.47
CA LYS A 71 -14.63 1.93 -0.16
C LYS A 71 -14.46 0.90 0.95
N SER A 72 -14.09 1.39 2.13
CA SER A 72 -14.24 0.60 3.36
C SER A 72 -15.71 0.56 3.77
N ILE A 73 -16.24 -0.61 4.06
CA ILE A 73 -17.58 -0.74 4.65
C ILE A 73 -17.46 -1.15 6.11
N PHE A 74 -18.32 -0.58 6.96
CA PHE A 74 -18.44 -0.92 8.38
C PHE A 74 -19.86 -1.41 8.65
N PHE A 75 -19.97 -2.55 9.33
CA PHE A 75 -21.26 -3.19 9.55
C PHE A 75 -21.30 -3.97 10.87
N PRO A 76 -22.51 -4.23 11.41
CA PRO A 76 -22.68 -5.00 12.64
C PRO A 76 -22.13 -6.43 12.55
N PRO A 77 -21.59 -7.00 13.64
CA PRO A 77 -21.10 -8.38 13.69
C PRO A 77 -22.08 -9.44 13.20
N LYS A 78 -23.39 -9.25 13.44
CA LYS A 78 -24.45 -10.18 13.01
C LYS A 78 -24.54 -10.37 11.49
N LEU A 79 -23.99 -9.44 10.69
CA LEU A 79 -23.99 -9.51 9.23
C LEU A 79 -22.71 -10.11 8.64
N ARG A 80 -21.79 -10.63 9.48
CA ARG A 80 -20.50 -11.18 9.04
C ARG A 80 -20.63 -12.17 7.89
N GLU A 81 -21.54 -13.13 8.00
CA GLU A 81 -21.75 -14.17 6.99
C GLU A 81 -22.34 -13.62 5.69
N THR A 82 -23.10 -12.52 5.76
CA THR A 82 -23.66 -11.87 4.56
C THR A 82 -22.58 -11.15 3.74
N PHE A 83 -21.54 -10.64 4.39
CA PHE A 83 -20.43 -9.92 3.77
C PHE A 83 -19.24 -10.83 3.46
N GLU A 84 -19.45 -12.05 2.99
CA GLU A 84 -18.38 -12.93 2.53
C GLU A 84 -17.67 -12.38 1.30
N LYS A 85 -16.37 -12.68 1.15
CA LYS A 85 -15.60 -12.29 -0.03
C LYS A 85 -16.24 -12.86 -1.30
N GLY A 86 -16.35 -12.03 -2.34
CA GLY A 86 -16.97 -12.41 -3.61
C GLY A 86 -18.48 -12.18 -3.66
N ALA A 87 -19.13 -11.84 -2.54
CA ALA A 87 -20.57 -11.60 -2.52
C ALA A 87 -20.95 -10.33 -3.31
N PHE A 88 -22.06 -10.44 -4.05
CA PHE A 88 -22.74 -9.30 -4.67
C PHE A 88 -23.95 -8.93 -3.81
N LEU A 89 -23.95 -7.70 -3.30
CA LEU A 89 -24.94 -7.25 -2.34
C LEU A 89 -25.62 -5.97 -2.80
N MET A 90 -26.88 -5.82 -2.38
CA MET A 90 -27.62 -4.58 -2.44
C MET A 90 -27.87 -4.12 -1.01
N VAL A 91 -27.32 -2.96 -0.65
CA VAL A 91 -27.36 -2.45 0.72
C VAL A 91 -28.12 -1.15 0.82
N HIS A 92 -28.90 -1.01 1.88
CA HIS A 92 -29.48 0.26 2.30
C HIS A 92 -28.56 0.87 3.36
N ALA A 93 -27.64 1.72 2.92
CA ALA A 93 -26.63 2.29 3.79
C ALA A 93 -27.22 3.37 4.71
N SER A 94 -26.79 3.37 5.97
CA SER A 94 -27.14 4.42 6.94
C SER A 94 -26.35 5.70 6.69
N ASN A 95 -25.13 5.58 6.16
CA ASN A 95 -24.30 6.70 5.76
C ASN A 95 -23.36 6.28 4.62
N VAL A 96 -23.16 7.16 3.65
CA VAL A 96 -22.22 6.98 2.55
C VAL A 96 -21.30 8.20 2.53
N GLY A 97 -20.06 8.00 2.98
CA GLY A 97 -18.99 8.97 2.87
C GLY A 97 -18.20 8.80 1.58
N ALA A 98 -17.20 9.67 1.40
CA ALA A 98 -16.27 9.60 0.28
C ALA A 98 -15.48 8.27 0.27
N GLU A 99 -14.95 7.88 1.43
CA GLU A 99 -14.04 6.73 1.57
C GLU A 99 -14.70 5.52 2.25
N SER A 100 -15.88 5.72 2.85
CA SER A 100 -16.50 4.68 3.66
C SER A 100 -18.01 4.62 3.57
N ILE A 101 -18.55 3.43 3.82
CA ILE A 101 -19.98 3.15 3.91
C ILE A 101 -20.24 2.62 5.32
N ARG A 102 -21.32 3.10 5.97
CA ARG A 102 -21.77 2.56 7.26
C ARG A 102 -23.12 1.89 7.11
N ILE A 103 -23.18 0.64 7.57
CA ILE A 103 -24.39 -0.16 7.72
C ILE A 103 -24.76 -0.12 9.20
N SER A 104 -26.03 0.16 9.50
CA SER A 104 -26.54 0.13 10.88
C SER A 104 -27.36 -1.14 11.13
N GLU A 105 -27.76 -1.36 12.37
CA GLU A 105 -28.64 -2.47 12.76
C GLU A 105 -29.96 -2.53 11.99
N ASN A 106 -30.44 -1.36 11.52
CA ASN A 106 -31.70 -1.19 10.80
C ASN A 106 -31.52 -1.19 9.26
N SER A 107 -30.28 -1.21 8.78
CA SER A 107 -29.98 -1.33 7.35
C SER A 107 -30.45 -2.68 6.83
N ARG A 108 -31.03 -2.67 5.62
CA ARG A 108 -31.36 -3.90 4.89
C ARG A 108 -30.23 -4.25 3.95
N VAL A 109 -29.82 -5.51 3.97
CA VAL A 109 -28.79 -6.07 3.09
C VAL A 109 -29.41 -7.25 2.38
N PHE A 110 -29.31 -7.26 1.05
CA PHE A 110 -29.85 -8.32 0.20
C PHE A 110 -28.71 -8.89 -0.64
N GLN A 111 -28.59 -10.21 -0.67
CA GLN A 111 -27.81 -10.87 -1.71
C GLN A 111 -28.51 -10.68 -3.05
N ILE A 112 -27.73 -10.43 -4.10
CA ILE A 112 -28.24 -10.22 -5.45
C ILE A 112 -27.45 -11.06 -6.44
N ALA A 113 -28.01 -11.23 -7.64
CA ALA A 113 -27.24 -11.71 -8.76
C ALA A 113 -26.05 -10.79 -9.06
N SER A 114 -25.02 -11.34 -9.71
CA SER A 114 -23.82 -10.59 -10.08
C SER A 114 -24.15 -9.41 -11.00
N PHE A 115 -23.27 -8.42 -10.98
CA PHE A 115 -23.23 -7.34 -11.96
C PHE A 115 -21.85 -7.28 -12.61
N GLU A 116 -21.78 -6.63 -13.77
CA GLU A 116 -20.53 -6.49 -14.50
C GLU A 116 -19.50 -5.68 -13.70
N LEU A 117 -18.39 -6.35 -13.39
CA LEU A 117 -17.17 -5.72 -12.89
C LEU A 117 -16.38 -5.19 -14.09
N ASP A 118 -15.59 -4.16 -13.86
CA ASP A 118 -14.75 -3.59 -14.91
C ASP A 118 -13.57 -4.52 -15.22
N ASP A 119 -13.60 -5.16 -16.39
CA ASP A 119 -12.53 -6.05 -16.83
C ASP A 119 -11.21 -5.29 -16.98
N GLY A 120 -10.16 -5.72 -16.27
CA GLY A 120 -8.87 -5.01 -16.19
C GLY A 120 -8.92 -3.62 -15.55
N GLY A 121 -10.04 -3.23 -14.92
CA GLY A 121 -10.25 -1.89 -14.39
C GLY A 121 -9.83 -1.69 -12.93
N LYS A 122 -10.54 -0.82 -12.20
CA LYS A 122 -10.32 -0.46 -10.80
C LYS A 122 -10.32 -1.67 -9.87
N VAL A 123 -11.25 -2.61 -10.03
CA VAL A 123 -11.32 -3.80 -9.17
C VAL A 123 -10.08 -4.66 -9.39
N HIS A 124 -9.72 -4.92 -10.65
CA HIS A 124 -8.54 -5.69 -11.00
C HIS A 124 -7.26 -5.04 -10.46
N ASN A 125 -7.07 -3.74 -10.69
CA ASN A 125 -5.89 -2.99 -10.26
C ASN A 125 -5.78 -2.88 -8.74
N TYR A 126 -6.89 -2.86 -8.01
CA TYR A 126 -6.86 -2.87 -6.55
C TYR A 126 -6.53 -4.26 -6.00
N LEU A 127 -7.03 -5.32 -6.62
CA LEU A 127 -6.69 -6.69 -6.22
C LEU A 127 -5.27 -7.11 -6.66
N ASN A 128 -4.74 -6.48 -7.71
CA ASN A 128 -3.42 -6.73 -8.27
C ASN A 128 -2.64 -5.40 -8.38
N PRO A 129 -2.30 -4.77 -7.25
CA PRO A 129 -1.69 -3.45 -7.25
C PRO A 129 -0.30 -3.48 -7.89
N PRO A 130 0.03 -2.50 -8.75
CA PRO A 130 1.32 -2.47 -9.44
C PRO A 130 2.46 -2.35 -8.43
N GLU A 131 3.53 -3.12 -8.67
CA GLU A 131 4.78 -2.98 -7.93
C GLU A 131 5.52 -1.70 -8.36
N LYS A 132 6.01 -0.96 -7.37
CA LYS A 132 6.78 0.28 -7.55
C LYS A 132 8.07 0.25 -6.74
N THR A 133 9.06 0.97 -7.23
CA THR A 133 10.27 1.26 -6.45
C THR A 133 9.96 2.24 -5.31
N VAL A 134 10.90 2.42 -4.39
CA VAL A 134 10.77 3.40 -3.31
C VAL A 134 10.68 4.82 -3.88
N GLU A 135 11.48 5.15 -4.89
CA GLU A 135 11.48 6.43 -5.59
C GLU A 135 10.11 6.73 -6.22
N GLU A 136 9.56 5.77 -6.98
CA GLU A 136 8.26 5.92 -7.63
C GLU A 136 7.13 6.04 -6.60
N THR A 137 7.24 5.32 -5.48
CA THR A 137 6.28 5.41 -4.38
C THR A 137 6.23 6.81 -3.79
N LEU A 138 7.38 7.46 -3.59
CA LEU A 138 7.46 8.82 -3.04
C LEU A 138 6.83 9.88 -3.95
N GLN A 139 6.71 9.59 -5.25
CA GLN A 139 6.05 10.46 -6.24
C GLN A 139 4.60 10.06 -6.51
N THR A 140 4.14 8.94 -5.95
CA THR A 140 2.81 8.41 -6.22
C THR A 140 1.74 9.23 -5.49
N PRO A 141 0.60 9.55 -6.14
CA PRO A 141 -0.49 10.26 -5.50
C PRO A 141 -1.01 9.55 -4.24
N VAL A 142 -1.38 10.34 -3.23
CA VAL A 142 -2.04 9.84 -2.02
C VAL A 142 -3.35 9.14 -2.39
N LYS A 143 -3.69 8.08 -1.64
CA LYS A 143 -4.82 7.14 -1.89
C LYS A 143 -4.65 6.23 -3.09
N THR A 144 -3.44 6.14 -3.66
CA THR A 144 -3.13 5.09 -4.64
C THR A 144 -2.84 3.79 -3.90
N HIS A 145 -3.35 2.68 -4.43
CA HIS A 145 -3.08 1.34 -3.94
C HIS A 145 -1.92 0.73 -4.74
N ILE A 146 -0.84 0.33 -4.08
CA ILE A 146 0.41 -0.12 -4.72
C ILE A 146 1.04 -1.31 -4.00
N SER A 147 1.98 -1.97 -4.65
CA SER A 147 2.96 -2.85 -4.02
C SER A 147 4.33 -2.14 -4.01
N VAL A 148 5.15 -2.37 -2.99
CA VAL A 148 6.50 -1.80 -2.91
C VAL A 148 7.52 -2.87 -2.58
N LYS A 149 8.66 -2.85 -3.28
CA LYS A 149 9.81 -3.72 -3.04
C LYS A 149 10.99 -2.89 -2.57
N GLY A 150 11.69 -3.35 -1.53
CA GLY A 150 12.83 -2.63 -0.98
C GLY A 150 13.62 -3.41 0.06
N ILE A 151 14.74 -2.84 0.47
CA ILE A 151 15.62 -3.40 1.51
C ILE A 151 15.09 -2.98 2.88
N LEU A 152 14.74 -3.94 3.72
CA LEU A 152 14.28 -3.68 5.08
C LEU A 152 15.44 -3.16 5.95
N ARG A 153 15.42 -1.88 6.32
CA ARG A 153 16.45 -1.28 7.17
C ARG A 153 16.12 -1.24 8.64
N LYS A 154 14.83 -1.20 8.96
CA LYS A 154 14.37 -1.15 10.35
C LYS A 154 12.98 -1.72 10.45
N SER A 155 12.76 -2.50 11.50
CA SER A 155 11.44 -2.79 12.04
C SER A 155 11.33 -2.14 13.41
N SER A 156 10.23 -1.47 13.70
CA SER A 156 9.93 -1.04 15.06
C SER A 156 9.46 -2.22 15.91
N ASP A 157 9.48 -2.03 17.23
CA ASP A 157 8.66 -2.83 18.14
C ASP A 157 7.18 -2.62 17.86
N LEU A 158 6.34 -3.52 18.38
CA LEU A 158 4.90 -3.37 18.31
C LEU A 158 4.44 -2.18 19.16
N ILE A 159 3.78 -1.22 18.54
CA ILE A 159 3.19 -0.05 19.19
C ILE A 159 1.72 -0.36 19.44
N GLU A 160 1.34 -0.58 20.69
CA GLU A 160 -0.06 -0.84 21.07
C GLU A 160 -0.69 0.31 21.83
N SER A 161 -1.98 0.50 21.57
CA SER A 161 -2.89 1.41 22.25
C SER A 161 -4.25 0.69 22.40
N PRO A 162 -5.17 1.17 23.26
CA PRO A 162 -6.43 0.47 23.53
C PRO A 162 -7.26 0.10 22.29
N ASN A 163 -7.17 0.91 21.23
CA ASN A 163 -7.98 0.76 20.01
C ASN A 163 -7.13 0.54 18.75
N SER A 164 -5.82 0.37 18.88
CA SER A 164 -4.95 0.25 17.72
C SER A 164 -3.62 -0.39 18.07
N ARG A 165 -3.14 -1.23 17.16
CA ARG A 165 -1.79 -1.79 17.17
C ARG A 165 -1.14 -1.52 15.82
N ARG A 166 0.16 -1.23 15.86
CA ARG A 166 0.93 -0.90 14.66
C ARG A 166 2.38 -1.32 14.80
N LYS A 167 2.97 -1.74 13.67
CA LYS A 167 4.41 -1.90 13.48
C LYS A 167 4.85 -1.02 12.31
N GLU A 168 6.01 -0.39 12.39
CA GLU A 168 6.57 0.42 11.31
C GLU A 168 7.80 -0.27 10.72
N LEU A 169 7.82 -0.40 9.40
CA LEU A 169 8.95 -0.90 8.62
C LEU A 169 9.54 0.26 7.82
N ILE A 170 10.87 0.36 7.78
CA ILE A 170 11.57 1.30 6.91
C ILE A 170 12.19 0.52 5.76
N LEU A 171 11.69 0.77 4.56
CA LEU A 171 12.26 0.23 3.33
C LEU A 171 13.17 1.26 2.68
N GLU A 172 14.36 0.84 2.32
CA GLU A 172 15.31 1.60 1.50
C GLU A 172 15.26 1.11 0.06
N SER A 173 15.50 2.02 -0.87
CA SER A 173 15.60 1.69 -2.29
C SER A 173 16.68 0.65 -2.55
N MET A 174 16.47 -0.15 -3.60
CA MET A 174 17.49 -1.07 -4.13
C MET A 174 18.45 -0.37 -5.11
N GLU A 175 18.05 0.77 -5.66
CA GLU A 175 18.77 1.49 -6.73
C GLU A 175 19.26 2.89 -6.29
N GLY A 176 18.80 3.36 -5.14
CA GLY A 176 19.10 4.69 -4.61
C GLY A 176 19.23 4.72 -3.09
N THR A 177 19.19 5.93 -2.53
CA THR A 177 19.30 6.15 -1.07
C THR A 177 17.97 6.50 -0.40
N SER A 178 16.88 6.54 -1.19
CA SER A 178 15.54 6.92 -0.73
C SER A 178 15.00 5.91 0.27
N LYS A 179 14.15 6.38 1.19
CA LYS A 179 13.50 5.55 2.21
C LYS A 179 12.03 5.85 2.29
N ILE A 180 11.24 4.84 2.63
CA ILE A 180 9.81 4.95 2.86
C ILE A 180 9.41 4.23 4.15
N VAL A 181 8.53 4.87 4.92
CA VAL A 181 7.93 4.27 6.12
C VAL A 181 6.66 3.54 5.73
N CYS A 182 6.61 2.25 6.04
CA CYS A 182 5.46 1.37 5.84
C CYS A 182 4.84 1.02 7.19
N LYS A 183 3.59 1.40 7.40
CA LYS A 183 2.84 1.23 8.65
C LYS A 183 1.91 0.03 8.53
N LEU A 184 2.25 -1.05 9.23
CA LEU A 184 1.43 -2.25 9.34
C LEU A 184 0.47 -2.09 10.52
N TRP A 185 -0.82 -2.03 10.25
CA TRP A 185 -1.88 -1.81 11.25
C TRP A 185 -2.63 -3.12 11.57
N GLY A 186 -3.19 -3.20 12.78
CA GLY A 186 -4.07 -4.31 13.17
C GLY A 186 -3.35 -5.65 13.09
N ASN A 187 -3.95 -6.62 12.40
CA ASN A 187 -3.36 -7.95 12.24
C ASN A 187 -2.07 -7.93 11.39
N CYS A 188 -1.92 -6.99 10.47
CA CYS A 188 -0.69 -6.85 9.69
C CYS A 188 0.51 -6.51 10.58
N ALA A 189 0.29 -5.85 11.73
CA ALA A 189 1.35 -5.55 12.69
C ALA A 189 1.99 -6.82 13.30
N LEU A 190 1.28 -7.95 13.23
CA LEU A 190 1.70 -9.25 13.76
C LEU A 190 2.40 -10.12 12.72
N PHE A 191 2.61 -9.64 11.50
CA PHE A 191 3.39 -10.38 10.51
C PHE A 191 4.76 -10.74 11.06
N ASP A 192 5.22 -11.94 10.69
CA ASP A 192 6.60 -12.34 10.88
C ASP A 192 7.46 -11.53 9.92
N VAL A 193 8.25 -10.61 10.48
CA VAL A 193 9.03 -9.66 9.69
C VAL A 193 10.43 -10.25 9.52
N PRO A 194 10.92 -10.39 8.28
CA PRO A 194 12.26 -10.88 8.03
C PRO A 194 13.35 -10.07 8.75
N PRO A 195 14.54 -10.64 8.96
CA PRO A 195 15.65 -9.92 9.56
C PRO A 195 15.99 -8.64 8.80
N GLN A 196 16.60 -7.68 9.49
CA GLN A 196 17.14 -6.48 8.86
C GLN A 196 18.07 -6.83 7.68
N ASP A 197 18.09 -5.95 6.69
CA ASP A 197 18.78 -6.07 5.40
C ASP A 197 18.27 -7.21 4.50
N SER A 198 17.05 -7.68 4.72
CA SER A 198 16.34 -8.58 3.78
C SER A 198 15.57 -7.76 2.75
N ILE A 199 15.42 -8.30 1.52
CA ILE A 199 14.56 -7.68 0.52
C ILE A 199 13.16 -8.21 0.72
N ILE A 200 12.22 -7.30 0.93
CA ILE A 200 10.83 -7.65 1.10
C ILE A 200 9.98 -6.92 0.06
N THR A 201 8.88 -7.55 -0.32
CA THR A 201 7.78 -6.93 -1.05
C THR A 201 6.60 -6.83 -0.11
N LEU A 202 6.08 -5.62 0.05
CA LEU A 202 4.78 -5.36 0.68
C LEU A 202 3.76 -5.11 -0.42
N THR A 203 2.79 -6.01 -0.55
CA THR A 203 1.71 -5.87 -1.53
C THR A 203 0.52 -5.18 -0.91
N GLY A 204 -0.33 -4.57 -1.73
CA GLY A 204 -1.62 -4.04 -1.28
C GLY A 204 -1.54 -2.95 -0.21
N MET A 205 -0.65 -1.98 -0.40
CA MET A 205 -0.43 -0.85 0.49
C MET A 205 -1.08 0.42 -0.04
N ASP A 206 -1.64 1.24 0.85
CA ASP A 206 -2.22 2.54 0.50
C ASP A 206 -1.22 3.67 0.72
N VAL A 207 -0.99 4.47 -0.32
CA VAL A 207 -0.17 5.68 -0.23
C VAL A 207 -0.88 6.73 0.62
N THR A 208 -0.20 7.24 1.64
CA THR A 208 -0.71 8.24 2.56
C THR A 208 0.28 9.38 2.74
N SER A 209 -0.20 10.52 3.20
CA SER A 209 0.67 11.61 3.62
C SER A 209 0.29 12.12 5.00
N TRP A 210 1.31 12.44 5.80
CA TRP A 210 1.12 13.13 7.08
C TRP A 210 2.17 14.22 7.20
N ARG A 211 1.72 15.45 7.43
CA ARG A 211 2.60 16.64 7.51
C ARG A 211 3.56 16.80 6.32
N GLY A 212 3.12 16.38 5.13
CA GLY A 212 3.90 16.47 3.89
C GLY A 212 4.82 15.29 3.61
N GLU A 213 4.98 14.35 4.54
CA GLU A 213 5.77 13.14 4.33
C GLU A 213 4.89 12.01 3.79
N ILE A 214 5.34 11.40 2.69
CA ILE A 214 4.70 10.21 2.12
C ILE A 214 5.03 9.00 2.99
N SER A 215 4.02 8.18 3.27
CA SER A 215 4.16 6.90 3.96
C SER A 215 3.14 5.91 3.41
N LEU A 216 3.36 4.62 3.64
CA LEU A 216 2.40 3.59 3.26
C LEU A 216 1.64 3.09 4.48
N ASN A 217 0.34 2.84 4.33
CA ASN A 217 -0.46 2.12 5.31
C ASN A 217 -0.86 0.76 4.76
N SER A 218 -0.81 -0.29 5.58
CA SER A 218 -1.36 -1.58 5.22
C SER A 218 -2.88 -1.50 5.03
N SER A 219 -3.38 -2.21 4.03
CA SER A 219 -4.79 -2.51 3.83
C SER A 219 -5.15 -3.90 4.37
N VAL A 220 -6.40 -4.32 4.15
CA VAL A 220 -6.86 -5.68 4.46
C VAL A 220 -6.29 -6.75 3.52
N LEU A 221 -5.75 -6.32 2.37
CA LEU A 221 -5.14 -7.17 1.35
C LEU A 221 -3.61 -7.16 1.45
N THR A 222 -3.05 -6.49 2.46
CA THR A 222 -1.59 -6.41 2.58
C THR A 222 -1.01 -7.78 2.86
N GLU A 223 0.00 -8.14 2.07
CA GLU A 223 0.84 -9.29 2.33
C GLU A 223 2.30 -8.83 2.44
N LEU A 224 3.06 -9.54 3.26
CA LEU A 224 4.50 -9.36 3.38
C LEU A 224 5.16 -10.62 2.85
N LYS A 225 6.02 -10.46 1.85
CA LYS A 225 6.80 -11.56 1.28
C LYS A 225 8.28 -11.19 1.30
N GLU A 226 9.11 -12.05 1.88
CA GLU A 226 10.55 -12.00 1.61
C GLU A 226 10.78 -12.42 0.16
N THR A 227 11.56 -11.64 -0.59
CA THR A 227 11.87 -11.99 -1.98
C THR A 227 12.79 -13.21 -1.99
N ASP A 228 12.17 -14.36 -2.16
CA ASP A 228 12.77 -15.68 -2.28
C ASP A 228 13.22 -16.01 -3.71
N GLU A 229 13.43 -15.00 -4.57
CA GLU A 229 13.85 -15.22 -5.95
C GLU A 229 15.26 -15.82 -5.97
N ASP A 230 15.34 -17.10 -6.32
CA ASP A 230 16.59 -17.74 -6.67
C ASP A 230 17.12 -17.09 -7.95
N GLY A 231 18.21 -16.34 -7.80
CA GLY A 231 18.92 -15.67 -8.88
C GLY A 231 20.29 -16.30 -9.07
N THR A 232 20.73 -16.41 -10.32
CA THR A 232 22.14 -16.67 -10.62
C THR A 232 22.83 -15.37 -10.97
N PHE A 233 24.07 -15.20 -10.54
CA PHE A 233 24.89 -14.05 -10.90
C PHE A 233 26.31 -14.49 -11.24
N GLU A 234 26.97 -13.72 -12.10
CA GLU A 234 28.37 -13.90 -12.49
C GLU A 234 28.96 -12.52 -12.78
N GLY A 235 30.11 -12.19 -12.19
CA GLY A 235 30.76 -10.91 -12.41
C GLY A 235 31.96 -10.67 -11.49
N GLU A 236 32.68 -9.57 -11.75
CA GLU A 236 33.77 -9.11 -10.91
C GLU A 236 33.23 -8.42 -9.65
N ILE A 237 33.88 -8.64 -8.51
CA ILE A 237 33.54 -7.92 -7.27
C ILE A 237 34.12 -6.50 -7.36
N GLU A 238 33.23 -5.52 -7.43
CA GLU A 238 33.55 -4.09 -7.52
C GLU A 238 33.89 -3.48 -6.15
N ALA A 239 33.26 -3.98 -5.08
CA ALA A 239 33.50 -3.50 -3.72
C ALA A 239 33.12 -4.56 -2.67
N VAL A 240 33.69 -4.43 -1.47
CA VAL A 240 33.32 -5.25 -0.31
C VAL A 240 33.29 -4.41 0.97
N ASN A 241 32.29 -4.62 1.80
CA ASN A 241 32.22 -4.16 3.18
C ASN A 241 32.21 -5.38 4.12
N PHE A 242 33.25 -5.52 4.95
CA PHE A 242 33.34 -6.58 5.95
C PHE A 242 32.68 -6.15 7.26
N SER A 243 31.56 -6.78 7.63
CA SER A 243 30.95 -6.62 8.96
C SER A 243 31.07 -7.91 9.78
N GLU A 244 30.52 -7.93 11.00
CA GLU A 244 30.77 -9.00 11.97
C GLU A 244 30.19 -10.36 11.53
N ASN A 245 28.92 -10.38 11.08
CA ASN A 245 28.20 -11.61 10.71
C ASN A 245 28.05 -11.78 9.20
N TYR A 246 27.75 -10.68 8.49
CA TYR A 246 27.60 -10.64 7.04
C TYR A 246 28.52 -9.60 6.42
N SER A 247 29.05 -9.91 5.25
CA SER A 247 29.74 -8.95 4.39
C SER A 247 28.83 -8.62 3.21
N TYR A 248 28.95 -7.38 2.71
CA TYR A 248 28.25 -6.92 1.52
C TYR A 248 29.24 -6.80 0.37
N VAL A 249 28.91 -7.35 -0.78
CA VAL A 249 29.73 -7.28 -2.00
C VAL A 249 28.93 -6.62 -3.12
N ILE A 250 29.58 -5.84 -3.97
CA ILE A 250 28.97 -5.30 -5.18
C ILE A 250 29.48 -6.10 -6.38
N VAL A 251 28.57 -6.64 -7.19
CA VAL A 251 28.87 -7.38 -8.42
C VAL A 251 27.92 -6.91 -9.52
N ASN A 252 28.44 -6.45 -10.65
CA ASN A 252 27.67 -5.85 -11.74
C ASN A 252 26.74 -4.74 -11.23
N SER A 253 27.28 -3.86 -10.40
CA SER A 253 26.57 -2.76 -9.74
C SER A 253 25.37 -3.18 -8.87
N ARG A 254 25.24 -4.47 -8.53
CA ARG A 254 24.24 -4.99 -7.59
C ARG A 254 24.89 -5.38 -6.28
N THR A 255 24.26 -5.00 -5.16
CA THR A 255 24.74 -5.34 -3.83
C THR A 255 24.19 -6.68 -3.38
N PHE A 256 25.06 -7.58 -2.95
CA PHE A 256 24.74 -8.87 -2.36
C PHE A 256 25.26 -8.96 -0.92
N LYS A 257 24.61 -9.78 -0.09
CA LYS A 257 25.10 -10.14 1.25
C LYS A 257 25.54 -11.60 1.29
N MET A 258 26.64 -11.89 1.98
CA MET A 258 27.13 -13.26 2.22
C MET A 258 27.68 -13.37 3.65
N PRO A 259 27.76 -14.57 4.24
CA PRO A 259 28.42 -14.75 5.54
C PRO A 259 29.85 -14.19 5.52
N THR A 260 30.25 -13.45 6.57
CA THR A 260 31.59 -12.83 6.62
C THR A 260 32.71 -13.86 6.48
N LYS A 261 32.51 -15.07 7.00
CA LYS A 261 33.46 -16.19 6.85
C LYS A 261 33.70 -16.53 5.37
N THR A 262 32.65 -16.57 4.56
CA THR A 262 32.72 -16.82 3.11
C THR A 262 33.47 -15.68 2.40
N ALA A 263 33.16 -14.42 2.73
CA ALA A 263 33.90 -13.28 2.18
C ALA A 263 35.39 -13.34 2.53
N ILE A 264 35.75 -13.65 3.79
CA ILE A 264 37.14 -13.80 4.21
C ILE A 264 37.84 -14.92 3.44
N GLN A 265 37.15 -16.02 3.14
CA GLN A 265 37.71 -17.11 2.33
C GLN A 265 37.98 -16.67 0.89
N ILE A 266 37.03 -15.97 0.25
CA ILE A 266 37.18 -15.45 -1.12
C ILE A 266 38.36 -14.46 -1.21
N PHE A 267 38.42 -13.51 -0.27
CA PHE A 267 39.45 -12.47 -0.27
C PHE A 267 40.77 -12.92 0.39
N GLY A 268 40.80 -14.07 1.07
CA GLY A 268 41.94 -14.49 1.90
C GLY A 268 42.27 -13.53 3.03
N GLY A 269 41.26 -12.90 3.64
CA GLY A 269 41.40 -11.88 4.68
C GLY A 269 40.28 -10.84 4.68
N LYS A 270 40.35 -9.85 5.60
CA LYS A 270 39.44 -8.70 5.67
C LYS A 270 39.96 -7.49 4.88
N LYS A 271 40.42 -7.71 3.65
CA LYS A 271 40.92 -6.66 2.77
C LYS A 271 40.46 -6.93 1.34
N PHE A 272 39.98 -5.89 0.68
CA PHE A 272 39.60 -5.97 -0.73
C PHE A 272 40.80 -6.35 -1.62
N LYS A 273 40.52 -7.09 -2.68
CA LYS A 273 41.46 -7.50 -3.73
C LYS A 273 40.75 -7.37 -5.08
N ASP A 274 41.39 -6.70 -6.02
CA ASP A 274 40.89 -6.52 -7.39
C ASP A 274 40.90 -7.85 -8.16
N SER A 275 40.15 -7.91 -9.27
CA SER A 275 40.16 -9.02 -10.23
C SER A 275 39.67 -10.36 -9.67
N ILE A 276 38.79 -10.32 -8.66
CA ILE A 276 38.07 -11.50 -8.19
C ILE A 276 36.73 -11.56 -8.93
N THR A 277 36.61 -12.53 -9.84
CA THR A 277 35.34 -12.87 -10.48
C THR A 277 34.66 -13.97 -9.68
N ILE A 278 33.38 -13.81 -9.40
CA ILE A 278 32.58 -14.83 -8.73
C ILE A 278 31.36 -15.19 -9.56
N LYS A 279 30.93 -16.44 -9.44
CA LYS A 279 29.64 -16.95 -9.90
C LYS A 279 28.91 -17.56 -8.72
N GLY A 280 27.61 -17.37 -8.66
CA GLY A 280 26.85 -17.89 -7.54
C GLY A 280 25.35 -17.96 -7.76
N MET A 281 24.71 -18.49 -6.74
CA MET A 281 23.27 -18.46 -6.55
C MET A 281 22.97 -17.52 -5.39
N SER A 282 21.89 -16.77 -5.51
CA SER A 282 21.37 -15.91 -4.46
C SER A 282 19.89 -16.16 -4.26
N LYS A 283 19.43 -16.03 -3.03
CA LYS A 283 18.02 -15.92 -2.70
C LYS A 283 17.75 -14.46 -2.35
N GLY A 284 17.13 -13.74 -3.27
CA GLY A 284 17.15 -12.26 -3.26
C GLY A 284 18.57 -11.74 -3.40
N THR A 285 19.03 -10.92 -2.44
CA THR A 285 20.44 -10.47 -2.37
C THR A 285 21.33 -11.33 -1.50
N THR A 286 20.80 -12.36 -0.84
CA THR A 286 21.61 -13.27 -0.02
C THR A 286 22.26 -14.31 -0.91
N ILE A 287 23.59 -14.32 -0.96
CA ILE A 287 24.34 -15.36 -1.66
C ILE A 287 24.20 -16.67 -0.87
N THR A 288 23.61 -17.66 -1.53
CA THR A 288 23.41 -19.02 -0.98
C THR A 288 24.53 -19.96 -1.41
N HIS A 289 25.10 -19.73 -2.60
CA HIS A 289 26.26 -20.46 -3.12
C HIS A 289 27.17 -19.51 -3.90
N VAL A 290 28.48 -19.67 -3.77
CA VAL A 290 29.46 -18.83 -4.48
C VAL A 290 30.73 -19.58 -4.77
N GLU A 291 31.24 -19.38 -5.99
CA GLU A 291 32.48 -19.95 -6.50
C GLU A 291 33.34 -18.84 -7.09
N VAL A 292 34.65 -18.92 -6.85
CA VAL A 292 35.62 -17.97 -7.43
C VAL A 292 36.02 -18.47 -8.82
N CYS A 293 35.69 -17.69 -9.84
CA CYS A 293 36.10 -17.92 -11.20
C CYS A 293 37.51 -17.34 -11.37
N ASN A 294 38.55 -18.13 -11.14
CA ASN A 294 39.92 -17.66 -11.40
C ASN A 294 40.11 -17.40 -12.90
N PRO A 295 40.59 -16.23 -13.34
CA PRO A 295 41.14 -16.10 -14.67
C PRO A 295 42.38 -16.99 -14.77
N ALA A 296 42.44 -17.82 -15.80
CA ALA A 296 43.61 -18.66 -16.10
C ALA A 296 44.88 -17.82 -15.97
N LYS A 297 45.85 -18.32 -15.17
CA LYS A 297 47.18 -17.73 -15.03
C LYS A 297 47.67 -17.28 -16.40
N LYS A 298 47.75 -15.97 -16.65
CA LYS A 298 48.53 -15.45 -17.78
C LYS A 298 49.96 -15.91 -17.52
N GLN A 299 50.39 -16.96 -18.23
CA GLN A 299 51.79 -17.32 -18.30
C GLN A 299 52.54 -16.07 -18.77
N LYS A 300 53.42 -15.55 -17.92
CA LYS A 300 54.45 -14.61 -18.37
C LYS A 300 55.23 -15.34 -19.46
N LYS A 301 55.16 -14.85 -20.69
CA LYS A 301 56.19 -15.13 -21.68
C LYS A 301 57.36 -14.21 -21.34
N ASP A 302 58.46 -14.83 -20.96
CA ASP A 302 59.80 -14.24 -21.01
C ASP A 302 60.17 -13.89 -22.47
#